data_AF-A0A7I7RWR6-F1
#
_entry.id   AF-A0A7I7RWR6-F1
#
_cell.length_a   1.000
_cell.length_b   1.000
_cell.length_c   1.000
_cell.angle_alpha   90.00
_cell.angle_beta   90.00
_cell.angle_gamma   90.00
#
_symmetry.space_group_name_H-M   'P 1'
#
loop_
_entity.id
_entity.type
_entity.pdbx_description
1 polymer ?
#
loop_
_entity_poly.entity_id
_entity_poly.type
_entity_poly.pdbx_seq_one_letter_code
_entity_poly.pdbx_strand_id
1 'polypeptide(L)'
;MLSKGLAYGWLSARRRIGEMVLPVITTATGAFLVVIVFGMADGIRAQSASLGHADEIGRAVMLIAVTVLLVGVVEVAVATTRTVAHRTKELGVLGANGIPRKPVIAALLVEPMVAAVLGAVAGAALAAVIGLALGALGLVATGVSTVGLLAGAGIAVVVSIAAAIATSILPTWTAASRPPIRSLSTGG
;
A
#
# COMPACT_ATOMS: atom_id res chain seq x y z
N MET A 1 25.66 10.26 -4.31
CA MET A 1 25.39 9.60 -2.99
C MET A 1 24.00 9.01 -2.89
N LEU A 2 22.94 9.67 -3.39
CA LEU A 2 21.56 9.15 -3.35
C LEU A 2 21.40 7.79 -4.07
N SER A 3 22.03 7.63 -5.25
CA SER A 3 22.06 6.35 -5.98
C SER A 3 22.64 5.19 -5.16
N LYS A 4 23.68 5.44 -4.34
CA LYS A 4 24.23 4.43 -3.42
C LYS A 4 23.23 4.05 -2.32
N GLY A 5 22.47 5.03 -1.82
CA GLY A 5 21.37 4.80 -0.87
C GLY A 5 20.27 3.92 -1.47
N LEU A 6 19.83 4.21 -2.69
CA LEU A 6 18.84 3.39 -3.40
C LEU A 6 19.34 1.97 -3.67
N ALA A 7 20.59 1.81 -4.12
CA ALA A 7 21.19 0.50 -4.34
C ALA A 7 21.29 -0.31 -3.03
N TYR A 8 21.68 0.33 -1.92
CA TYR A 8 21.68 -0.31 -0.61
C TYR A 8 20.27 -0.68 -0.15
N GLY A 9 19.29 0.22 -0.33
CA GLY A 9 17.89 -0.04 -0.02
C GLY A 9 17.34 -1.25 -0.78
N TRP A 10 17.67 -1.38 -2.07
CA TRP A 10 17.28 -2.53 -2.88
C TRP A 10 17.90 -3.84 -2.40
N LEU A 11 19.19 -3.82 -2.07
CA LEU A 11 19.88 -4.99 -1.53
C LEU A 11 19.29 -5.41 -0.17
N SER A 12 18.99 -4.42 0.69
CA SER A 12 18.34 -4.61 1.99
C SER A 12 16.96 -5.24 1.83
N ALA A 13 16.14 -4.71 0.92
CA ALA A 13 14.81 -5.24 0.63
C ALA A 13 14.88 -6.71 0.17
N ARG A 14 15.82 -7.05 -0.72
CA ARG A 14 16.03 -8.43 -1.16
C ARG A 14 16.41 -9.38 -0.02
N ARG A 15 17.27 -8.95 0.90
CA ARG A 15 17.68 -9.77 2.05
C ARG A 15 16.55 -9.97 3.06
N ARG A 16 15.60 -9.03 3.14
CA ARG A 16 14.48 -9.01 4.08
C ARG A 16 13.16 -9.42 3.43
N ILE A 17 13.19 -10.17 2.34
CA ILE A 17 11.98 -10.50 1.59
C ILE A 17 10.90 -11.19 2.45
N GLY A 18 11.30 -11.97 3.46
CA GLY A 18 10.38 -12.59 4.42
C GLY A 18 9.65 -11.57 5.31
N GLU A 19 10.31 -10.48 5.71
CA GLU A 19 9.69 -9.40 6.51
C GLU A 19 8.74 -8.55 5.65
N MET A 20 8.97 -8.52 4.33
CA MET A 20 8.13 -7.78 3.38
C MET A 20 6.81 -8.47 3.03
N VAL A 21 6.65 -9.76 3.36
CA VAL A 21 5.42 -10.51 3.06
C VAL A 21 4.20 -9.85 3.68
N LEU A 22 4.28 -9.45 4.95
CA LEU A 22 3.15 -8.84 5.65
C LEU A 22 2.74 -7.49 5.00
N PRO A 23 3.65 -6.51 4.78
CA PRO A 23 3.34 -5.28 4.05
C PRO A 23 2.77 -5.50 2.63
N VAL A 24 3.26 -6.52 1.92
CA VAL A 24 2.75 -6.88 0.60
C VAL A 24 1.32 -7.39 0.68
N ILE A 25 1.01 -8.27 1.63
CA ILE A 25 -0.34 -8.83 1.83
C ILE A 25 -1.32 -7.74 2.28
N THR A 26 -0.93 -6.85 3.19
CA THR A 26 -1.82 -5.75 3.62
C THR A 26 -2.14 -4.83 2.45
N THR A 27 -1.12 -4.43 1.68
CA THR A 27 -1.35 -3.61 0.48
C THR A 27 -2.19 -4.34 -0.57
N ALA A 28 -1.96 -5.65 -0.77
CA ALA A 28 -2.74 -6.46 -1.68
C ALA A 28 -4.22 -6.54 -1.28
N THR A 29 -4.49 -6.63 0.02
CA THR A 29 -5.86 -6.62 0.55
C THR A 29 -6.56 -5.31 0.23
N GLY A 30 -5.91 -4.17 0.51
CA GLY A 30 -6.47 -2.85 0.18
C GLY A 30 -6.71 -2.68 -1.32
N ALA A 31 -5.73 -3.02 -2.15
CA ALA A 31 -5.86 -2.95 -3.61
C ALA A 31 -6.98 -3.86 -4.13
N PHE A 32 -7.08 -5.09 -3.63
CA PHE A 32 -8.12 -6.04 -3.97
C PHE A 32 -9.52 -5.45 -3.72
N LEU A 33 -9.74 -4.88 -2.53
CA LEU A 33 -11.03 -4.30 -2.16
C LEU A 33 -11.39 -3.11 -3.05
N VAL A 34 -10.43 -2.22 -3.35
CA VAL A 34 -10.67 -1.09 -4.27
C VAL A 34 -11.10 -1.59 -5.64
N VAL A 35 -10.39 -2.56 -6.22
CA VAL A 35 -10.75 -3.10 -7.54
C VAL A 35 -12.16 -3.69 -7.55
N ILE A 36 -12.52 -4.47 -6.53
CA ILE A 36 -13.87 -5.07 -6.43
C ILE A 36 -14.96 -4.00 -6.28
N VAL A 37 -14.74 -3.00 -5.43
CA VAL A 37 -15.71 -1.91 -5.22
C VAL A 37 -16.00 -1.19 -6.55
N PHE A 38 -14.97 -0.85 -7.33
CA PHE A 38 -15.17 -0.21 -8.63
C PHE A 38 -15.78 -1.16 -9.66
N GLY A 39 -15.40 -2.44 -9.67
CA GLY A 39 -16.00 -3.45 -10.53
C GLY A 39 -17.50 -3.65 -10.30
N MET A 40 -17.96 -3.55 -9.05
CA MET A 40 -19.37 -3.74 -8.69
C MET A 40 -20.19 -2.43 -8.71
N ALA A 41 -19.55 -1.26 -8.73
CA ALA A 41 -20.21 0.03 -8.57
C ALA A 41 -21.29 0.34 -9.63
N ASP A 42 -21.08 -0.09 -10.88
CA ASP A 42 -22.06 0.15 -11.96
C ASP A 42 -23.30 -0.74 -11.79
N GLY A 43 -23.09 -2.01 -11.47
CA GLY A 43 -24.17 -2.97 -11.21
C GLY A 43 -25.03 -2.58 -10.02
N ILE A 44 -24.38 -2.15 -8.92
CA ILE A 44 -25.08 -1.65 -7.73
C ILE A 44 -25.92 -0.41 -8.07
N ARG A 45 -25.39 0.51 -8.88
CA ARG A 45 -26.12 1.72 -9.33
C ARG A 45 -27.31 1.39 -10.24
N ALA A 46 -27.17 0.42 -11.14
CA ALA A 46 -28.25 -0.01 -12.01
C ALA A 46 -29.40 -0.65 -11.20
N GLN A 47 -29.06 -1.52 -10.25
CA GLN A 47 -30.05 -2.17 -9.40
C GLN A 47 -30.75 -1.17 -8.46
N SER A 48 -30.02 -0.20 -7.89
CA SER A 48 -30.61 0.79 -7.00
C SER A 48 -31.57 1.76 -7.70
N ALA A 49 -31.40 2.01 -8.99
CA ALA A 49 -32.33 2.78 -9.81
C ALA A 49 -33.72 2.15 -9.86
N SER A 50 -33.80 0.81 -9.95
CA SER A 50 -35.07 0.08 -9.94
C SER A 50 -35.81 0.15 -8.59
N LEU A 51 -35.06 0.44 -7.51
CA LEU A 51 -35.59 0.55 -6.15
C LEU A 51 -35.98 1.99 -5.76
N GLY A 52 -35.73 2.99 -6.62
CA GLY A 52 -36.01 4.40 -6.34
C GLY A 52 -35.03 5.09 -5.37
N HIS A 53 -33.96 4.41 -4.93
CA HIS A 53 -32.97 4.91 -3.95
C HIS A 53 -31.57 5.04 -4.56
N ALA A 54 -31.49 5.37 -5.86
CA ALA A 54 -30.23 5.31 -6.63
C ALA A 54 -29.14 6.22 -6.07
N ASP A 55 -29.52 7.46 -5.74
CA ASP A 55 -28.58 8.50 -5.30
C ASP A 55 -28.02 8.21 -3.91
N GLU A 56 -28.85 7.72 -2.99
CA GLU A 56 -28.43 7.36 -1.63
C GLU A 56 -27.45 6.18 -1.64
N ILE A 57 -27.78 5.13 -2.38
CA ILE A 57 -26.91 3.95 -2.52
C ILE A 57 -25.62 4.32 -3.26
N GLY A 58 -25.69 5.16 -4.30
CA GLY A 58 -24.51 5.65 -5.01
C GLY A 58 -23.55 6.43 -4.11
N ARG A 59 -24.08 7.31 -3.25
CA ARG A 59 -23.28 8.02 -2.22
C ARG A 59 -22.68 7.05 -1.21
N ALA A 60 -23.45 6.07 -0.75
CA ALA A 60 -22.95 5.05 0.19
C ALA A 60 -21.78 4.25 -0.40
N VAL A 61 -21.90 3.79 -1.66
CA VAL A 61 -20.82 3.08 -2.37
C VAL A 61 -19.57 3.96 -2.51
N MET A 62 -19.74 5.24 -2.84
CA MET A 62 -18.61 6.18 -2.92
C MET A 62 -17.93 6.37 -1.57
N LEU A 63 -18.69 6.53 -0.48
CA LEU A 63 -18.15 6.63 0.88
C LEU A 63 -17.40 5.38 1.29
N ILE A 64 -17.92 4.19 0.97
CA ILE A 64 -17.24 2.91 1.20
C ILE A 64 -15.92 2.87 0.42
N ALA A 65 -15.92 3.23 -0.86
CA ALA A 65 -14.71 3.25 -1.69
C ALA A 65 -13.62 4.15 -1.10
N VAL A 66 -13.99 5.37 -0.68
CA VAL A 66 -13.07 6.31 -0.04
C VAL A 66 -12.55 5.76 1.29
N THR A 67 -13.42 5.17 2.11
CA THR A 67 -13.04 4.63 3.43
C THR A 67 -12.06 3.47 3.29
N VAL A 68 -12.33 2.54 2.38
CA VAL A 68 -11.42 1.42 2.05
C VAL A 68 -10.06 1.95 1.59
N LEU A 69 -10.05 3.00 0.76
CA LEU A 69 -8.82 3.62 0.28
C LEU A 69 -8.01 4.21 1.45
N LEU A 70 -8.66 4.92 2.36
CA LEU A 70 -8.02 5.53 3.53
C LEU A 70 -7.45 4.49 4.49
N VAL A 71 -8.17 3.40 4.72
CA VAL A 71 -7.67 2.28 5.53
C VAL A 71 -6.37 1.72 4.93
N GLY A 72 -6.33 1.51 3.62
CA GLY A 72 -5.12 1.07 2.93
C GLY A 72 -3.93 2.04 3.12
N VAL A 73 -4.18 3.36 3.09
CA VAL A 73 -3.13 4.37 3.34
C VAL A 73 -2.56 4.23 4.76
N VAL A 74 -3.43 4.04 5.76
CA VAL A 74 -3.02 3.88 7.16
C VAL A 74 -2.23 2.59 7.36
N GLU A 75 -2.66 1.48 6.77
CA GLU A 75 -1.97 0.20 6.87
C GLU A 75 -0.52 0.28 6.38
N VAL A 76 -0.28 0.96 5.25
CA VAL A 76 1.07 1.18 4.72
C VAL A 76 1.93 2.02 5.68
N ALA A 77 1.34 3.04 6.32
CA ALA A 77 2.02 3.86 7.33
C ALA A 77 2.46 3.03 8.54
N VAL A 78 1.55 2.18 9.04
CA VAL A 78 1.79 1.30 10.18
C VAL A 78 2.87 0.27 9.85
N ALA A 79 2.77 -0.38 8.69
CA ALA A 79 3.75 -1.35 8.22
C ALA A 79 5.15 -0.72 8.15
N THR A 80 5.28 0.46 7.52
CA THR A 80 6.55 1.16 7.40
C THR A 80 7.13 1.53 8.76
N THR A 81 6.30 2.06 9.65
CA THR A 81 6.72 2.43 11.01
C THR A 81 7.27 1.24 11.77
N ARG A 82 6.62 0.09 11.65
CA ARG A 82 7.07 -1.17 12.26
C ARG A 82 8.41 -1.63 11.71
N THR A 83 8.56 -1.68 10.39
CA THR A 83 9.81 -2.14 9.76
C THR A 83 10.99 -1.25 10.11
N VAL A 84 10.77 0.07 10.15
CA VAL A 84 11.81 1.04 10.56
C VAL A 84 12.16 0.90 12.06
N ALA A 85 11.19 0.61 12.93
CA ALA A 85 11.43 0.43 14.36
C ALA A 85 12.38 -0.75 14.65
N HIS A 86 12.25 -1.86 13.91
CA HIS A 86 13.14 -3.02 14.02
C HIS A 86 14.58 -2.75 13.57
N ARG A 87 14.85 -1.61 12.91
CA ARG A 87 16.16 -1.26 12.33
C ARG A 87 16.90 -0.17 13.08
N THR A 88 16.51 0.11 14.32
CA THR A 88 17.08 1.21 15.12
C THR A 88 18.60 1.07 15.29
N LYS A 89 19.12 -0.13 15.59
CA LYS A 89 20.57 -0.38 15.74
C LYS A 89 21.34 -0.16 14.43
N GLU A 90 20.84 -0.67 13.30
CA GLU A 90 21.46 -0.47 11.98
C GLU A 90 21.60 1.01 11.64
N LEU A 91 20.53 1.78 11.86
CA LEU A 91 20.52 3.23 11.63
C LEU A 91 21.48 3.96 12.58
N GLY A 92 21.61 3.50 13.83
CA GLY A 92 22.59 4.01 14.78
C GLY A 92 24.04 3.83 14.30
N VAL A 93 24.38 2.66 13.74
CA VAL A 93 25.71 2.39 13.17
C VAL A 93 25.98 3.27 11.95
N LEU A 94 25.02 3.41 11.03
CA LEU A 94 25.16 4.29 9.86
C LEU A 94 25.37 5.76 10.28
N GLY A 95 24.63 6.20 11.31
CA GLY A 95 24.78 7.55 11.87
C GLY A 95 26.12 7.77 12.59
N ALA A 96 26.62 6.78 13.34
CA ALA A 96 27.92 6.85 14.01
C ALA A 96 29.09 6.95 13.01
N ASN A 97 28.95 6.32 11.84
CA ASN A 97 29.92 6.39 10.75
C ASN A 97 29.80 7.68 9.90
N GLY A 98 28.97 8.65 10.30
CA GLY A 98 28.86 9.95 9.63
C GLY A 98 28.12 9.93 8.29
N ILE A 99 27.33 8.90 7.99
CA ILE A 99 26.57 8.85 6.74
C ILE A 99 25.47 9.93 6.76
N PRO A 100 25.33 10.75 5.69
CA PRO A 100 24.30 11.78 5.64
C PRO A 100 22.89 11.18 5.60
N ARG A 101 21.91 11.92 6.15
CA ARG A 101 20.53 11.44 6.31
C ARG A 101 19.81 11.14 5.00
N LYS A 102 20.06 11.92 3.94
CA LYS A 102 19.33 11.80 2.65
C LYS A 102 19.48 10.40 2.00
N PRO A 103 20.71 9.85 1.83
CA PRO A 103 20.87 8.46 1.37
C PRO A 103 20.23 7.40 2.27
N VAL A 104 20.22 7.61 3.59
CA VAL A 104 19.59 6.68 4.55
C VAL A 104 18.08 6.67 4.37
N ILE A 105 17.46 7.85 4.28
CA ILE A 105 16.03 8.00 4.00
C ILE A 105 15.68 7.34 2.66
N ALA A 106 16.46 7.62 1.60
CA ALA A 106 16.25 7.01 0.30
C ALA A 106 16.33 5.47 0.36
N ALA A 107 17.26 4.91 1.14
CA ALA A 107 17.36 3.47 1.34
C ALA A 107 16.14 2.89 2.06
N LEU A 108 15.64 3.58 3.09
CA LEU A 108 14.48 3.15 3.87
C LEU A 108 13.16 3.22 3.08
N LEU A 109 13.05 4.16 2.14
CA LEU A 109 11.85 4.31 1.29
C LEU A 109 11.72 3.21 0.22
N VAL A 110 12.79 2.50 -0.13
CA VAL A 110 12.75 1.42 -1.13
C VAL A 110 11.83 0.29 -0.66
N GLU A 111 11.91 -0.08 0.60
CA GLU A 111 11.16 -1.21 1.16
C GLU A 111 9.63 -1.03 1.10
N PRO A 112 9.04 0.06 1.62
CA PRO A 112 7.60 0.30 1.47
C PRO A 112 7.20 0.52 0.01
N MET A 113 8.08 1.08 -0.83
CA MET A 113 7.78 1.24 -2.25
C MET A 113 7.65 -0.10 -2.98
N VAL A 114 8.59 -1.00 -2.75
CA VAL A 114 8.57 -2.34 -3.35
C VAL A 114 7.37 -3.14 -2.82
N ALA A 115 7.11 -3.07 -1.51
CA ALA A 115 5.94 -3.71 -0.92
C ALA A 115 4.63 -3.19 -1.53
N ALA A 116 4.52 -1.87 -1.72
CA ALA A 116 3.33 -1.25 -2.28
C ALA A 116 3.09 -1.64 -3.73
N VAL A 117 4.13 -1.63 -4.57
CA VAL A 117 4.03 -2.04 -5.97
C VAL A 117 3.65 -3.52 -6.08
N LEU A 118 4.35 -4.41 -5.37
CA LEU A 118 4.08 -5.84 -5.41
C LEU A 118 2.68 -6.16 -4.87
N GLY A 119 2.30 -5.58 -3.74
CA GLY A 119 0.99 -5.77 -3.15
C GLY A 119 -0.12 -5.24 -4.05
N ALA A 120 0.01 -4.02 -4.59
CA ALA A 120 -1.01 -3.46 -5.46
C ALA A 120 -1.21 -4.26 -6.74
N VAL A 121 -0.12 -4.70 -7.39
CA VAL A 121 -0.18 -5.55 -8.59
C VAL A 121 -0.81 -6.90 -8.26
N ALA A 122 -0.38 -7.57 -7.20
CA ALA A 122 -0.91 -8.87 -6.81
C ALA A 122 -2.40 -8.79 -6.41
N GLY A 123 -2.77 -7.80 -5.61
CA GLY A 123 -4.15 -7.56 -5.17
C GLY A 123 -5.07 -7.20 -6.33
N ALA A 124 -4.63 -6.31 -7.22
CA ALA A 124 -5.40 -5.94 -8.41
C ALA A 124 -5.57 -7.11 -9.38
N ALA A 125 -4.52 -7.90 -9.62
CA ALA A 125 -4.60 -9.09 -10.46
C ALA A 125 -5.56 -10.13 -9.86
N LEU A 126 -5.45 -10.40 -8.55
CA LEU A 126 -6.34 -11.32 -7.86
C LEU A 126 -7.81 -10.85 -7.91
N ALA A 127 -8.06 -9.54 -7.71
CA ALA A 127 -9.39 -8.97 -7.81
C ALA A 127 -9.96 -9.01 -9.22
N ALA A 128 -9.13 -8.79 -10.25
CA ALA A 128 -9.57 -8.93 -11.63
C ALA A 128 -9.96 -10.37 -11.95
N VAL A 129 -9.14 -11.36 -11.56
CA VAL A 129 -9.45 -12.79 -11.74
C VAL A 129 -10.75 -13.17 -11.03
N ILE A 130 -10.87 -12.81 -9.75
CA ILE A 130 -12.07 -13.13 -8.96
C ILE A 130 -13.29 -12.39 -9.49
N GLY A 131 -13.19 -11.10 -9.79
CA GLY A 131 -14.29 -10.30 -10.32
C GLY A 131 -14.80 -10.82 -11.67
N LEU A 132 -13.90 -11.17 -12.59
CA LEU A 132 -14.27 -11.76 -13.88
C LEU A 132 -14.89 -13.16 -13.70
N ALA A 133 -14.35 -13.99 -12.81
CA ALA A 133 -14.91 -15.31 -12.51
C ALA A 133 -16.32 -15.20 -11.92
N LEU A 134 -16.53 -14.30 -10.96
CA LEU A 134 -17.84 -14.03 -10.37
C LEU A 134 -18.87 -13.56 -11.40
N GLY A 135 -18.45 -12.69 -12.33
CA GLY A 135 -19.28 -12.22 -13.44
C GLY A 135 -19.62 -13.34 -14.42
N ALA A 136 -18.64 -14.16 -14.81
CA ALA A 136 -18.82 -15.26 -15.77
C ALA A 136 -19.71 -16.39 -15.22
N LEU A 137 -19.63 -16.67 -13.92
CA LEU A 137 -20.47 -17.68 -13.25
C LEU A 137 -21.87 -17.18 -12.90
N GLY A 138 -22.18 -15.90 -13.14
CA GLY A 138 -23.48 -15.32 -12.79
C GLY A 138 -23.77 -15.28 -11.29
N LEU A 139 -22.72 -15.36 -10.44
CA LEU A 139 -22.85 -15.37 -8.98
C LEU A 139 -23.16 -13.99 -8.39
N VAL A 140 -23.06 -12.94 -9.20
CA VAL A 140 -23.33 -11.56 -8.82
C VAL A 140 -24.50 -11.05 -9.65
N ALA A 141 -25.68 -10.96 -9.03
CA ALA A 141 -26.93 -10.57 -9.71
C ALA A 141 -26.86 -9.17 -10.33
N THR A 142 -26.07 -8.26 -9.73
CA THR A 142 -25.83 -6.92 -10.25
C THR A 142 -24.91 -6.88 -11.46
N GLY A 143 -24.23 -7.99 -11.78
CA GLY A 143 -23.13 -8.04 -12.74
C GLY A 143 -21.84 -7.42 -12.22
N VAL A 144 -20.77 -7.58 -13.02
CA VAL A 144 -19.43 -7.02 -12.75
C VAL A 144 -18.97 -6.25 -13.98
N SER A 145 -18.64 -4.96 -13.80
CA SER A 145 -18.17 -4.07 -14.85
C SER A 145 -16.68 -4.32 -15.12
N THR A 146 -16.34 -4.78 -16.32
CA THR A 146 -14.93 -4.95 -16.72
C THR A 146 -14.20 -3.61 -16.76
N VAL A 147 -14.88 -2.54 -17.21
CA VAL A 147 -14.34 -1.18 -17.18
C VAL A 147 -14.11 -0.72 -15.74
N GLY A 148 -15.05 -1.02 -14.83
CA GLY A 148 -14.91 -0.75 -13.40
C GLY A 148 -13.72 -1.48 -12.77
N LEU A 149 -13.50 -2.77 -13.09
CA LEU A 149 -12.34 -3.53 -12.62
C LEU A 149 -11.03 -2.91 -13.10
N LEU A 150 -10.94 -2.53 -14.38
CA LEU A 150 -9.74 -1.89 -14.94
C LEU A 150 -9.46 -0.52 -14.30
N ALA A 151 -10.50 0.31 -14.13
CA ALA A 151 -10.38 1.60 -13.46
C ALA A 151 -9.95 1.43 -12.00
N GLY A 152 -10.58 0.50 -11.27
CA GLY A 152 -10.23 0.16 -9.90
C GLY A 152 -8.78 -0.31 -9.77
N ALA A 153 -8.30 -1.16 -10.70
CA ALA A 153 -6.92 -1.63 -10.72
C ALA A 153 -5.92 -0.47 -10.92
N GLY A 154 -6.20 0.45 -11.85
CA GLY A 154 -5.37 1.63 -12.06
C GLY A 154 -5.33 2.53 -10.83
N ILE A 155 -6.49 2.81 -10.23
CA ILE A 155 -6.61 3.62 -9.02
C ILE A 155 -5.86 2.95 -7.85
N ALA A 156 -6.04 1.65 -7.65
CA ALA A 156 -5.36 0.91 -6.59
C ALA A 156 -3.84 1.03 -6.71
N VAL A 157 -3.27 0.82 -7.90
CA VAL A 157 -1.82 0.94 -8.11
C VAL A 157 -1.32 2.37 -7.84
N VAL A 158 -1.97 3.37 -8.42
CA VAL A 158 -1.56 4.77 -8.24
C VAL A 158 -1.65 5.18 -6.78
N VAL A 159 -2.75 4.86 -6.10
CA VAL A 159 -2.96 5.27 -4.72
C VAL A 159 -2.08 4.48 -3.76
N SER A 160 -1.85 3.18 -3.96
CA SER A 160 -0.91 2.42 -3.12
C SER A 160 0.50 2.99 -3.19
N ILE A 161 0.98 3.37 -4.38
CA ILE A 161 2.29 4.01 -4.55
C ILE A 161 2.28 5.40 -3.89
N ALA A 162 1.29 6.23 -4.17
CA ALA A 162 1.19 7.58 -3.60
C ALA A 162 1.13 7.53 -2.06
N ALA A 163 0.32 6.63 -1.50
CA ALA A 163 0.20 6.39 -0.08
C ALA A 163 1.52 5.94 0.53
N ALA A 164 2.21 4.98 -0.09
CA ALA A 164 3.50 4.51 0.39
C ALA A 164 4.56 5.61 0.40
N ILE A 165 4.60 6.50 -0.59
CA ILE A 165 5.50 7.68 -0.54
C ILE A 165 5.07 8.61 0.60
N ALA A 166 3.81 9.05 0.59
CA ALA A 166 3.31 10.07 1.49
C ALA A 166 3.45 9.68 2.96
N THR A 167 3.08 8.44 3.31
CA THR A 167 3.06 7.98 4.71
C THR A 167 4.42 7.53 5.21
N SER A 168 5.34 7.14 4.32
CA SER A 168 6.67 6.66 4.71
C SER A 168 7.69 7.77 4.93
N ILE A 169 7.49 8.96 4.36
CA ILE A 169 8.47 10.06 4.49
C ILE A 169 8.69 10.45 5.94
N LEU A 170 7.63 10.68 6.70
CA LEU A 170 7.69 11.12 8.11
C LEU A 170 8.41 10.11 9.03
N PRO A 171 8.04 8.81 9.05
CA PRO A 171 8.72 7.83 9.90
C PRO A 171 10.17 7.59 9.47
N THR A 172 10.47 7.54 8.17
CA THR A 172 11.85 7.34 7.68
C THR A 172 12.75 8.53 7.97
N TRP A 173 12.24 9.76 7.83
CA TRP A 173 12.95 10.98 8.21
C TRP A 173 13.25 11.02 9.70
N THR A 174 12.24 10.71 10.52
CA THR A 174 12.37 10.71 11.98
C THR A 174 13.40 9.69 12.43
N ALA A 175 13.38 8.49 11.86
CA ALA A 175 14.34 7.44 12.18
C ALA A 175 15.78 7.78 11.75
N ALA A 176 15.96 8.34 10.54
CA ALA A 176 17.27 8.78 10.06
C ALA A 176 17.85 9.98 10.83
N SER A 177 17.00 10.70 11.57
CA SER A 177 17.42 11.87 12.37
C SER A 177 17.71 11.54 13.84
N ARG A 178 17.53 10.29 14.29
CA ARG A 178 17.80 9.90 15.68
C ARG A 178 19.30 9.92 15.99
N PRO A 179 19.73 10.45 17.16
CA PRO A 179 21.14 10.43 17.56
C PRO A 179 21.68 9.00 17.68
N PRO A 180 22.89 8.70 17.15
CA PRO A 180 23.48 7.36 17.20
C PRO A 180 23.56 6.77 18.60
N ILE A 181 23.92 7.60 19.59
CA ILE A 181 24.05 7.16 20.99
C ILE A 181 22.74 6.59 21.54
N ARG A 182 21.58 7.18 21.22
CA ARG A 182 20.28 6.65 21.65
C ARG A 182 19.96 5.35 20.91
N SER A 183 20.15 5.34 19.60
CA SER A 183 19.87 4.16 18.78
C SER A 183 20.70 2.93 19.15
N LEU A 184 21.92 3.14 19.69
CA LEU A 184 22.82 2.08 20.13
C LEU A 184 22.61 1.67 21.59
N SER A 185 22.17 2.58 22.48
CA SER A 185 21.96 2.29 23.89
C SER A 185 20.58 1.73 24.23
N THR A 186 19.54 2.07 23.46
CA THR A 186 18.14 1.66 23.74
C THR A 186 17.68 0.43 22.95
N GLY A 187 18.61 -0.32 22.35
CA GLY A 187 18.29 -1.47 21.51
C GLY A 187 18.11 -2.77 22.31
N GLY A 188 16.97 -2.91 22.99
CA GLY A 188 16.42 -4.16 23.51
C GLY A 188 15.15 -4.52 22.75
#